data_AF-E4YFN6-F1
#
_entry.id   AF-E4YFN6-F1
#
_cell.length_a   1.000
_cell.length_b   1.000
_cell.length_c   1.000
_cell.angle_alpha   90.00
_cell.angle_beta   90.00
_cell.angle_gamma   90.00
#
_symmetry.space_group_name_H-M   'P 1'
#
loop_
_entity.id
_entity.type
_entity.pdbx_description
1 polymer ?
#
loop_
_entity_poly.entity_id
_entity_poly.type
_entity_poly.pdbx_seq_one_letter_code
_entity_poly.pdbx_strand_id
1 'polypeptide(L)'
;MDDYIPELRRQGIVIDHKQEAVPYLLADWKALSKEEKAPFEARAEEWKIATHGRNARPDHEKLNCFGIPVVNQIDYDIETKKNEEIADTVTSEYVDSFLQEGIEILFIAFQSQFDDPDELGFRPMEVCIMSYSLQNGIGNIFHEIMDPGQPPYGMMAEVRQHATQTHHLDPFNPVNGELFLEFVEGNISTVWTKIVDFVSESQIRSDEDREYLLDEENERGYKHFQRQRTDRAS
;
A
#
# COMPACT_ATOMS: atom_id res chain seq x y z
N MET A 1 -18.48 -33.79 1.61
CA MET A 1 -19.62 -33.50 0.70
C MET A 1 -19.57 -34.41 -0.50
N ASP A 2 -18.45 -34.47 -1.21
CA ASP A 2 -18.26 -35.31 -2.40
C ASP A 2 -18.49 -36.81 -2.15
N ASP A 3 -18.13 -37.29 -0.96
CA ASP A 3 -18.34 -38.70 -0.58
C ASP A 3 -19.82 -39.05 -0.28
N TYR A 4 -20.66 -38.06 0.01
CA TYR A 4 -22.05 -38.26 0.46
C TYR A 4 -23.09 -37.95 -0.63
N ILE A 5 -22.73 -37.20 -1.67
CA ILE A 5 -23.60 -36.93 -2.83
C ILE A 5 -24.04 -38.22 -3.54
N PRO A 6 -23.18 -39.25 -3.75
CA PRO A 6 -23.62 -40.52 -4.34
C PRO A 6 -24.69 -41.25 -3.53
N GLU A 7 -24.67 -41.15 -2.20
CA GLU A 7 -25.64 -41.80 -1.33
C GLU A 7 -27.01 -41.11 -1.39
N LEU A 8 -27.03 -39.77 -1.41
CA LEU A 8 -28.26 -39.00 -1.63
C LEU A 8 -28.89 -39.31 -3.00
N ARG A 9 -28.07 -39.53 -4.03
CA ARG A 9 -28.55 -39.97 -5.35
C ARG A 9 -29.15 -41.36 -5.32
N ARG A 10 -28.61 -42.30 -4.52
CA ARG A 10 -29.20 -43.64 -4.32
C ARG A 10 -30.54 -43.58 -3.59
N GLN A 11 -30.73 -42.61 -2.71
CA GLN A 11 -32.00 -42.33 -2.05
C GLN A 11 -33.04 -41.65 -2.97
N GLY A 12 -32.70 -41.43 -4.25
CA GLY A 12 -33.60 -40.86 -5.26
C GLY A 12 -33.59 -39.33 -5.33
N ILE A 13 -32.67 -38.67 -4.62
CA ILE A 13 -32.53 -37.21 -4.65
C ILE A 13 -31.65 -36.82 -5.85
N VAL A 14 -32.21 -36.08 -6.79
CA VAL A 14 -31.46 -35.52 -7.92
C VAL A 14 -30.72 -34.29 -7.43
N ILE A 15 -29.39 -34.27 -7.61
CA ILE A 15 -28.50 -33.19 -7.17
C ILE A 15 -27.63 -32.83 -8.36
N ASP A 16 -27.88 -31.66 -8.94
CA ASP A 16 -27.16 -31.15 -10.11
C ASP A 16 -25.99 -30.25 -9.67
N HIS A 17 -26.17 -29.52 -8.56
CA HIS A 17 -25.14 -28.68 -7.96
C HIS A 17 -24.85 -29.08 -6.50
N LYS A 18 -23.58 -29.03 -6.08
CA LYS A 18 -23.17 -29.43 -4.72
C LYS A 18 -23.91 -28.67 -3.60
N GLN A 19 -24.34 -27.44 -3.89
CA GLN A 19 -25.10 -26.60 -2.95
C GLN A 19 -26.51 -27.16 -2.66
N GLU A 20 -27.12 -27.90 -3.58
CA GLU A 20 -28.44 -28.52 -3.40
C GLU A 20 -28.41 -29.69 -2.41
N ALA A 21 -27.22 -30.26 -2.17
CA ALA A 21 -27.01 -31.29 -1.14
C ALA A 21 -26.99 -30.72 0.29
N VAL A 22 -26.76 -29.41 0.45
CA VAL A 22 -26.55 -28.76 1.76
C VAL A 22 -27.74 -28.96 2.71
N PRO A 23 -29.01 -28.75 2.31
CA PRO A 23 -30.14 -28.88 3.24
C PRO A 23 -30.30 -30.30 3.81
N TYR A 24 -30.04 -31.31 2.98
CA TYR A 24 -30.14 -32.73 3.35
C TYR A 24 -29.02 -33.13 4.31
N LEU A 25 -27.78 -32.85 3.95
CA LEU A 25 -26.62 -33.15 4.78
C LEU A 25 -26.60 -32.35 6.09
N LEU A 26 -27.17 -31.13 6.10
CA LEU A 26 -27.30 -30.32 7.30
C LEU A 26 -28.33 -30.89 8.27
N ALA A 27 -29.41 -31.50 7.77
CA ALA A 27 -30.39 -32.20 8.60
C ALA A 27 -29.76 -33.43 9.28
N ASP A 28 -29.03 -34.24 8.51
CA ASP A 28 -28.31 -35.42 9.02
C ASP A 28 -27.24 -35.01 10.04
N TRP A 29 -26.47 -33.96 9.74
CA TRP A 29 -25.49 -33.38 10.66
C TRP A 29 -26.12 -32.92 11.98
N LYS A 30 -27.29 -32.28 11.93
CA LYS A 30 -28.00 -31.84 13.14
C LYS A 30 -28.45 -33.02 13.99
N ALA A 31 -28.83 -34.14 13.38
CA ALA A 31 -29.27 -35.35 14.05
C ALA A 31 -28.12 -36.13 14.75
N LEU A 32 -26.86 -35.95 14.34
CA LEU A 32 -25.71 -36.60 14.97
C LEU A 32 -25.48 -36.14 16.41
N SER A 33 -25.12 -37.08 17.27
CA SER A 33 -24.71 -36.83 18.65
C SER A 33 -23.33 -36.15 18.72
N LYS A 34 -22.95 -35.65 19.90
CA LYS A 34 -21.66 -34.97 20.09
C LYS A 34 -20.46 -35.89 19.86
N GLU A 35 -20.59 -37.17 20.21
CA GLU A 35 -19.56 -38.19 20.02
C GLU A 35 -19.37 -38.51 18.53
N GLU A 36 -20.46 -38.55 17.75
CA GLU A 36 -20.41 -38.80 16.31
C GLU A 36 -19.92 -37.58 15.52
N LYS A 37 -20.07 -36.36 16.05
CA LYS A 37 -19.56 -35.12 15.47
C LYS A 37 -18.05 -34.92 15.70
N ALA A 38 -17.52 -35.42 16.81
CA ALA A 38 -16.11 -35.26 17.19
C ALA A 38 -15.09 -35.59 16.07
N PRO A 39 -15.18 -36.72 15.33
CA PRO A 39 -14.22 -37.01 14.26
C PRO A 39 -14.29 -36.03 13.09
N PHE A 40 -15.47 -35.48 12.80
CA PHE A 40 -15.65 -34.49 11.74
C PHE A 40 -15.14 -33.11 12.17
N GLU A 41 -15.33 -32.75 13.44
CA GLU A 41 -14.79 -31.52 14.02
C GLU A 41 -13.26 -31.54 14.04
N ALA A 42 -12.65 -32.66 14.45
CA ALA A 42 -11.20 -32.85 14.41
C ALA A 42 -10.65 -32.74 12.97
N ARG A 43 -11.31 -33.38 12.00
CA ARG A 43 -10.90 -33.29 10.58
C ARG A 43 -11.08 -31.88 10.01
N ALA A 44 -12.08 -31.13 10.47
CA ALA A 44 -12.28 -29.74 10.08
C ALA A 44 -11.23 -28.81 10.69
N GLU A 45 -10.79 -29.09 11.92
CA GLU A 45 -9.69 -28.40 12.59
C GLU A 45 -8.35 -28.65 11.88
N GLU A 46 -8.04 -29.90 11.58
CA GLU A 46 -6.86 -30.28 10.77
C GLU A 46 -6.87 -29.61 9.39
N TRP A 47 -8.03 -29.57 8.73
CA TRP A 47 -8.17 -28.90 7.42
C TRP A 47 -7.99 -27.38 7.52
N LYS A 48 -8.49 -26.74 8.59
CA LYS A 48 -8.28 -25.31 8.83
C LYS A 48 -6.80 -24.99 9.05
N ILE A 49 -6.10 -25.83 9.83
CA ILE A 49 -4.65 -25.71 10.07
C ILE A 49 -3.87 -25.87 8.76
N ALA A 50 -4.21 -26.87 7.95
CA ALA A 50 -3.54 -27.14 6.68
C ALA A 50 -3.81 -26.08 5.59
N THR A 51 -5.01 -25.49 5.56
CA THR A 51 -5.44 -24.60 4.47
C THR A 51 -5.20 -23.12 4.77
N HIS A 52 -5.30 -22.69 6.04
CA HIS A 52 -5.18 -21.27 6.41
C HIS A 52 -3.82 -20.87 7.01
N GLY A 53 -2.86 -21.80 7.11
CA GLY A 53 -1.47 -21.50 7.49
C GLY A 53 -1.38 -20.68 8.79
N ARG A 54 -0.47 -19.68 8.84
CA ARG A 54 -0.14 -18.85 10.03
C ARG A 54 -1.33 -18.23 10.79
N ASN A 55 -2.54 -18.21 10.21
CA ASN A 55 -3.76 -17.66 10.83
C ASN A 55 -4.58 -18.70 11.60
N ALA A 56 -4.25 -19.99 11.50
CA ALA A 56 -4.89 -21.08 12.25
C ALA A 56 -3.97 -21.54 13.39
N ARG A 57 -3.56 -20.62 14.26
CA ARG A 57 -2.77 -20.98 15.46
C ARG A 57 -3.65 -21.75 16.46
N PRO A 58 -3.08 -22.69 17.22
CA PRO A 58 -3.81 -23.49 18.22
C PRO A 58 -4.40 -22.64 19.36
N ASP A 59 -3.92 -21.40 19.52
CA ASP A 59 -4.09 -20.64 20.76
C ASP A 59 -5.40 -19.83 20.81
N HIS A 60 -6.27 -19.91 19.79
CA HIS A 60 -7.57 -19.19 19.73
C HIS A 60 -7.52 -17.66 19.93
N GLU A 61 -6.34 -17.05 20.01
CA GLU A 61 -6.20 -15.62 20.23
C GLU A 61 -6.61 -14.85 18.97
N LYS A 62 -7.63 -13.99 19.10
CA LYS A 62 -8.00 -13.05 18.03
C LYS A 62 -6.86 -12.04 17.88
N LEU A 63 -6.36 -11.89 16.66
CA LEU A 63 -5.37 -10.86 16.32
C LEU A 63 -6.09 -9.59 15.83
N ASN A 64 -5.47 -8.43 16.00
CA ASN A 64 -5.87 -7.18 15.37
C ASN A 64 -5.36 -7.10 13.91
N CYS A 65 -5.68 -6.01 13.19
CA CYS A 65 -5.23 -5.78 11.82
C CYS A 65 -3.70 -5.67 11.63
N PHE A 66 -2.94 -5.56 12.72
CA PHE A 66 -1.47 -5.55 12.75
C PHE A 66 -0.87 -6.91 13.16
N GLY A 67 -1.70 -7.95 13.35
CA GLY A 67 -1.24 -9.29 13.73
C GLY A 67 -0.89 -9.45 15.21
N ILE A 68 -1.28 -8.49 16.07
CA ILE A 68 -1.03 -8.50 17.52
C ILE A 68 -2.24 -9.11 18.23
N PRO A 69 -2.05 -10.03 19.21
CA PRO A 69 -3.15 -10.53 20.02
C PRO A 69 -3.96 -9.41 20.67
N VAL A 70 -5.27 -9.45 20.53
CA VAL A 70 -6.21 -8.46 21.08
C VAL A 70 -6.09 -8.34 22.61
N VAL A 71 -5.62 -9.41 23.28
CA VAL A 71 -5.36 -9.42 24.73
C VAL A 71 -4.24 -8.43 25.13
N ASN A 72 -3.33 -8.13 24.21
CA ASN A 72 -2.22 -7.17 24.39
C ASN A 72 -2.58 -5.73 23.96
N GLN A 73 -3.85 -5.42 23.67
CA GLN A 73 -4.26 -4.05 23.31
C GLN A 73 -4.06 -3.02 24.42
N ILE A 74 -4.01 -3.45 25.69
CA ILE A 74 -3.79 -2.55 26.83
C ILE A 74 -2.45 -1.80 26.70
N ASP A 75 -1.41 -2.48 26.19
CA ASP A 75 -0.10 -1.86 25.94
C ASP A 75 -0.15 -0.88 24.77
N TYR A 76 -0.92 -1.20 23.73
CA TYR A 76 -1.10 -0.31 22.57
C TYR A 76 -1.80 0.99 22.95
N ASP A 77 -2.85 0.95 23.77
CA ASP A 77 -3.57 2.17 24.18
C ASP A 77 -2.72 3.06 25.09
N ILE A 78 -1.85 2.48 25.92
CA ILE A 78 -0.90 3.21 26.77
C ILE A 78 0.22 3.84 25.92
N GLU A 79 0.77 3.10 24.95
CA GLU A 79 1.77 3.63 24.01
C GLU A 79 1.16 4.72 23.12
N THR A 80 -0.07 4.53 22.65
CA THR A 80 -0.78 5.52 21.82
C THR A 80 -1.00 6.82 22.61
N LYS A 81 -1.45 6.75 23.87
CA LYS A 81 -1.60 7.94 24.72
C LYS A 81 -0.28 8.65 25.04
N LYS A 82 0.80 7.90 25.25
CA LYS A 82 2.14 8.50 25.42
C LYS A 82 2.62 9.17 24.14
N ASN A 83 2.33 8.56 22.99
CA ASN A 83 2.65 9.11 21.69
C ASN A 83 1.77 10.32 21.34
N GLU A 84 0.54 10.40 21.85
CA GLU A 84 -0.36 11.55 21.69
C GLU A 84 0.23 12.82 22.34
N GLU A 85 0.73 12.74 23.57
CA GLU A 85 1.35 13.91 24.26
C GLU A 85 2.61 14.41 23.52
N ILE A 86 3.41 13.48 22.99
CA ILE A 86 4.58 13.80 22.18
C ILE A 86 4.14 14.40 20.83
N ALA A 87 3.13 13.83 20.20
CA ALA A 87 2.59 14.32 18.93
C ALA A 87 2.01 15.73 19.08
N ASP A 88 1.28 16.03 20.15
CA ASP A 88 0.73 17.36 20.42
C ASP A 88 1.83 18.40 20.61
N THR A 89 2.89 18.04 21.35
CA THR A 89 4.04 18.92 21.56
C THR A 89 4.77 19.22 20.25
N VAL A 90 5.12 18.17 19.48
CA VAL A 90 5.77 18.31 18.17
C VAL A 90 4.90 19.10 17.19
N THR A 91 3.59 18.86 17.19
CA THR A 91 2.65 19.59 16.34
C THR A 91 2.58 21.06 16.73
N SER A 92 2.55 21.38 18.03
CA SER A 92 2.56 22.77 18.50
C SER A 92 3.86 23.47 18.09
N GLU A 93 5.01 22.85 18.31
CA GLU A 93 6.32 23.43 17.93
C GLU A 93 6.43 23.64 16.41
N TYR A 94 5.92 22.69 15.62
CA TYR A 94 5.86 22.81 14.17
C TYR A 94 4.92 23.95 13.74
N VAL A 95 3.72 24.04 14.32
CA VAL A 95 2.75 25.11 14.00
C VAL A 95 3.31 26.47 14.39
N ASP A 96 3.93 26.60 15.56
CA ASP A 96 4.56 27.84 16.00
C ASP A 96 5.71 28.23 15.06
N SER A 97 6.55 27.27 14.66
CA SER A 97 7.64 27.50 13.71
C SER A 97 7.13 27.84 12.30
N PHE A 98 6.02 27.23 11.87
CA PHE A 98 5.37 27.54 10.60
C PHE A 98 4.80 28.96 10.60
N LEU A 99 4.06 29.32 11.66
CA LEU A 99 3.49 30.66 11.85
C LEU A 99 4.56 31.73 12.05
N GLN A 100 5.70 31.38 12.64
CA GLN A 100 6.88 32.25 12.78
C GLN A 100 7.76 32.27 11.52
N GLU A 101 7.22 31.84 10.37
CA GLU A 101 7.83 31.96 9.04
C GLU A 101 9.12 31.13 8.85
N GLY A 102 9.39 30.20 9.78
CA GLY A 102 10.58 29.36 9.77
C GLY A 102 10.43 28.05 9.03
N ILE A 103 9.28 27.76 8.39
CA ILE A 103 9.05 26.47 7.71
C ILE A 103 8.60 26.68 6.27
N GLU A 104 9.31 26.02 5.37
CA GLU A 104 8.94 25.77 4.00
C GLU A 104 8.30 24.38 3.87
N ILE A 105 7.13 24.32 3.24
CA ILE A 105 6.37 23.10 2.94
C ILE A 105 6.55 22.80 1.46
N LEU A 106 6.84 21.55 1.14
CA LEU A 106 6.86 21.06 -0.24
C LEU A 106 5.53 20.38 -0.56
N PHE A 107 4.82 20.87 -1.57
CA PHE A 107 3.68 20.17 -2.17
C PHE A 107 4.21 19.34 -3.33
N ILE A 108 3.83 18.06 -3.38
CA ILE A 108 4.21 17.13 -4.45
C ILE A 108 2.95 16.58 -5.09
N ALA A 109 2.88 16.63 -6.41
CA ALA A 109 1.81 16.03 -7.20
C ALA A 109 2.41 15.17 -8.32
N PHE A 110 1.83 14.00 -8.53
CA PHE A 110 2.19 13.10 -9.63
C PHE A 110 0.98 12.85 -10.52
N GLN A 111 1.24 12.68 -11.82
CA GLN A 111 0.31 12.03 -12.74
C GLN A 111 0.85 10.66 -13.09
N SER A 112 -0.03 9.66 -13.19
CA SER A 112 0.32 8.29 -13.54
C SER A 112 -0.22 7.91 -14.92
N GLN A 113 0.38 6.90 -15.54
CA GLN A 113 -0.03 6.36 -16.83
C GLN A 113 -1.43 5.69 -16.78
N PHE A 114 -1.86 5.25 -15.60
CA PHE A 114 -3.15 4.60 -15.33
C PHE A 114 -3.54 4.77 -13.85
N ASP A 115 -4.84 4.63 -13.55
CA ASP A 115 -5.45 4.85 -12.23
C ASP A 115 -5.29 3.63 -11.29
N ASP A 116 -5.43 2.42 -11.83
CA ASP A 116 -5.34 1.18 -11.06
C ASP A 116 -4.00 0.49 -11.34
N PRO A 117 -3.03 0.59 -10.41
CA PRO A 117 -1.75 -0.08 -10.59
C PRO A 117 -1.89 -1.59 -10.46
N ASP A 118 -1.16 -2.32 -11.31
CA ASP A 118 -0.97 -3.75 -11.14
C ASP A 118 0.03 -4.01 -9.97
N GLU A 119 0.46 -5.26 -9.80
CA GLU A 119 1.47 -5.62 -8.78
C GLU A 119 2.79 -4.83 -8.92
N LEU A 120 3.07 -4.21 -10.08
CA LEU A 120 4.26 -3.41 -10.34
C LEU A 120 4.11 -1.94 -9.89
N GLY A 121 2.92 -1.53 -9.44
CA GLY A 121 2.68 -0.19 -8.90
C GLY A 121 2.35 0.86 -9.96
N PHE A 122 2.17 2.10 -9.49
CA PHE A 122 1.90 3.24 -10.37
C PHE A 122 3.11 3.56 -11.24
N ARG A 123 2.85 3.94 -12.49
CA ARG A 123 3.88 4.43 -13.41
C ARG A 123 3.76 5.94 -13.58
N PRO A 124 4.57 6.76 -12.90
CA PRO A 124 4.49 8.20 -12.99
C PRO A 124 4.90 8.68 -14.39
N MET A 125 4.21 9.72 -14.85
CA MET A 125 4.43 10.39 -16.13
C MET A 125 4.79 11.86 -15.99
N GLU A 126 4.37 12.47 -14.88
CA GLU A 126 4.60 13.87 -14.58
C GLU A 126 4.79 14.00 -13.08
N VAL A 127 5.67 14.90 -12.68
CA VAL A 127 5.84 15.32 -11.29
C VAL A 127 5.88 16.84 -11.23
N CYS A 128 5.21 17.40 -10.24
CA CYS A 128 5.32 18.79 -9.86
C CYS A 128 5.60 18.86 -8.37
N ILE A 129 6.69 19.52 -7.99
CA ILE A 129 7.04 19.84 -6.62
C ILE A 129 7.10 21.36 -6.52
N MET A 130 6.37 21.92 -5.57
CA MET A 130 6.42 23.35 -5.30
C MET A 130 6.68 23.60 -3.83
N SER A 131 7.55 24.57 -3.55
CA SER A 131 7.80 25.01 -2.20
C SER A 131 6.86 26.15 -1.82
N TYR A 132 6.47 26.19 -0.55
CA TYR A 132 5.55 27.18 -0.01
C TYR A 132 5.96 27.58 1.40
N SER A 133 6.01 28.88 1.66
CA SER A 133 6.15 29.42 3.00
C SER A 133 5.07 30.48 3.24
N LEU A 134 4.68 30.68 4.50
CA LEU A 134 3.72 31.73 4.84
C LEU A 134 4.25 33.14 4.50
N GLN A 135 5.56 33.35 4.60
CA GLN A 135 6.20 34.64 4.33
C GLN A 135 6.28 34.96 2.83
N ASN A 136 6.81 34.03 2.03
CA ASN A 136 7.12 34.27 0.62
C ASN A 136 6.03 33.73 -0.33
N GLY A 137 5.05 33.01 0.18
CA GLY A 137 4.06 32.32 -0.64
C GLY A 137 4.69 31.17 -1.40
N ILE A 138 4.37 31.05 -2.69
CA ILE A 138 4.93 30.02 -3.57
C ILE A 138 6.39 30.37 -3.87
N GLY A 139 7.29 29.44 -3.54
CA GLY A 139 8.71 29.52 -3.80
C GLY A 139 9.11 28.77 -5.07
N ASN A 140 10.14 27.93 -4.95
CA ASN A 140 10.71 27.19 -6.05
C ASN A 140 9.75 26.14 -6.59
N ILE A 141 9.76 25.94 -7.90
CA ILE A 141 8.92 24.95 -8.58
C ILE A 141 9.83 24.04 -9.39
N PHE A 142 9.66 22.74 -9.19
CA PHE A 142 10.25 21.67 -9.97
C PHE A 142 9.12 20.97 -10.71
N HIS A 143 9.20 20.95 -12.04
CA HIS A 143 8.17 20.33 -12.89
C HIS A 143 8.87 19.57 -14.00
N GLU A 144 8.54 18.28 -14.12
CA GLU A 144 9.20 17.38 -15.06
C GLU A 144 8.20 16.37 -15.61
N ILE A 145 8.28 16.13 -16.92
CA ILE A 145 7.60 15.03 -17.60
C ILE A 145 8.61 13.90 -17.80
N MET A 146 8.21 12.67 -17.47
CA MET A 146 9.09 11.51 -17.47
C MET A 146 8.50 10.36 -18.29
N ASP A 147 9.38 9.54 -18.86
CA ASP A 147 9.00 8.33 -19.58
C ASP A 147 8.51 7.25 -18.60
N PRO A 148 7.21 6.88 -18.61
CA PRO A 148 6.67 5.78 -17.80
C PRO A 148 7.09 4.39 -18.33
N GLY A 149 7.69 4.33 -19.51
CA GLY A 149 7.98 3.10 -20.24
C GLY A 149 6.73 2.47 -20.89
N GLN A 150 6.94 1.30 -21.49
CA GLN A 150 5.88 0.57 -22.19
C GLN A 150 4.90 -0.08 -21.21
N PRO A 151 3.58 0.18 -21.30
CA PRO A 151 2.59 -0.41 -20.40
C PRO A 151 2.51 -1.92 -20.60
N PRO A 152 1.96 -2.66 -19.62
CA PRO A 152 1.73 -4.09 -19.75
C PRO A 152 0.91 -4.44 -20.99
N TYR A 153 1.14 -5.64 -21.52
CA TYR A 153 0.41 -6.09 -22.71
C TYR A 153 -1.10 -6.15 -22.43
N GLY A 154 -1.88 -5.55 -23.32
CA GLY A 154 -3.33 -5.47 -23.19
C GLY A 154 -3.85 -4.21 -22.52
N MET A 155 -3.00 -3.38 -21.90
CA MET A 155 -3.43 -2.18 -21.15
C MET A 155 -3.44 -0.88 -21.97
N MET A 156 -3.18 -0.94 -23.27
CA MET A 156 -3.07 0.25 -24.12
C MET A 156 -4.38 1.06 -24.19
N ALA A 157 -5.54 0.38 -24.11
CA ALA A 157 -6.84 1.04 -24.16
C ALA A 157 -7.10 1.82 -22.86
N GLU A 158 -6.74 1.23 -21.73
CA GLU A 158 -6.85 1.79 -20.38
C GLU A 158 -5.94 3.01 -20.23
N VAL A 159 -4.68 2.93 -20.68
CA VAL A 159 -3.75 4.06 -20.69
C VAL A 159 -4.33 5.24 -21.48
N ARG A 160 -4.83 4.98 -22.69
CA ARG A 160 -5.42 6.03 -23.53
C ARG A 160 -6.68 6.62 -22.91
N GLN A 161 -7.54 5.78 -22.33
CA GLN A 161 -8.75 6.23 -21.66
C GLN A 161 -8.42 7.11 -20.46
N HIS A 162 -7.48 6.67 -19.61
CA HIS A 162 -7.03 7.42 -18.45
C HIS A 162 -6.47 8.78 -18.87
N ALA A 163 -5.51 8.79 -19.79
CA ALA A 163 -4.95 10.02 -20.35
C ALA A 163 -6.03 10.96 -20.89
N THR A 164 -7.05 10.45 -21.60
CA THR A 164 -8.15 11.28 -22.11
C THR A 164 -9.01 11.89 -21.00
N GLN A 165 -9.15 11.21 -19.86
CA GLN A 165 -10.00 11.61 -18.75
C GLN A 165 -9.29 12.53 -17.73
N THR A 166 -7.97 12.42 -17.59
CA THR A 166 -7.22 13.06 -16.49
C THR A 166 -6.21 14.11 -16.99
N HIS A 167 -5.02 13.68 -17.40
CA HIS A 167 -3.86 14.55 -17.61
C HIS A 167 -3.55 14.86 -19.08
N HIS A 168 -4.26 14.23 -20.03
CA HIS A 168 -4.08 14.42 -21.48
C HIS A 168 -2.69 14.08 -22.03
N LEU A 169 -1.92 13.28 -21.29
CA LEU A 169 -0.62 12.75 -21.71
C LEU A 169 -0.79 11.32 -22.25
N ASP A 170 -0.99 11.18 -23.56
CA ASP A 170 -1.06 9.88 -24.23
C ASP A 170 0.18 9.69 -25.13
N PRO A 171 1.23 8.98 -24.67
CA PRO A 171 2.45 8.73 -25.43
C PRO A 171 2.19 7.82 -26.65
N PHE A 172 1.03 7.15 -26.71
CA PHE A 172 0.63 6.27 -27.79
C PHE A 172 -0.35 6.95 -28.76
N ASN A 173 -0.61 8.24 -28.60
CA ASN A 173 -1.49 8.98 -29.50
C ASN A 173 -0.79 9.19 -30.86
N PRO A 174 -1.41 8.81 -31.99
CA PRO A 174 -0.80 8.95 -33.31
C PRO A 174 -0.58 10.42 -33.76
N VAL A 175 -1.21 11.39 -33.09
CA VAL A 175 -1.09 12.82 -33.43
C VAL A 175 -0.15 13.55 -32.48
N ASN A 176 -0.25 13.28 -31.18
CA ASN A 176 0.45 14.05 -30.14
C ASN A 176 1.53 13.24 -29.39
N GLY A 177 1.69 11.95 -29.68
CA GLY A 177 2.67 11.10 -29.00
C GLY A 177 4.11 11.57 -29.24
N GLU A 178 4.41 12.13 -30.42
CA GLU A 178 5.73 12.70 -30.71
C GLU A 178 6.01 13.95 -29.86
N LEU A 179 5.01 14.82 -29.65
CA LEU A 179 5.13 15.98 -28.78
C LEU A 179 5.44 15.58 -27.34
N PHE A 180 4.80 14.50 -26.83
CA PHE A 180 5.13 13.99 -25.50
C PHE A 180 6.61 13.67 -25.37
N LEU A 181 7.21 12.98 -26.36
CA LEU A 181 8.62 12.61 -26.35
C LEU A 181 9.57 13.82 -26.39
N GLU A 182 9.13 14.98 -26.92
CA GLU A 182 9.92 16.21 -26.90
C GLU A 182 10.04 16.83 -25.50
N PHE A 183 9.02 16.63 -24.65
CA PHE A 183 9.02 17.15 -23.27
C PHE A 183 9.51 16.15 -22.23
N VAL A 184 9.78 14.90 -22.63
CA VAL A 184 10.33 13.89 -21.72
C VAL A 184 11.78 14.23 -21.41
N GLU A 185 12.03 14.42 -20.12
CA GLU A 185 13.34 14.83 -19.58
C GLU A 185 14.19 13.63 -19.14
N GLY A 186 13.57 12.47 -18.99
CA GLY A 186 14.25 11.23 -18.68
C GLY A 186 13.31 10.12 -18.26
N ASN A 187 13.89 9.00 -17.83
CA ASN A 187 13.14 7.93 -17.16
C ASN A 187 12.99 8.25 -15.67
N ILE A 188 12.20 7.42 -14.97
CA ILE A 188 11.96 7.55 -13.53
C ILE A 188 13.23 7.66 -12.70
N SER A 189 14.29 6.92 -13.03
CA SER A 189 15.54 6.95 -12.26
C SER A 189 16.25 8.29 -12.39
N THR A 190 16.28 8.87 -13.59
CA THR A 190 16.89 10.19 -13.83
C THR A 190 16.11 11.29 -13.13
N VAL A 191 14.78 11.28 -13.24
CA VAL A 191 13.93 12.29 -12.60
C VAL A 191 13.93 12.13 -11.08
N TRP A 192 14.02 10.90 -10.57
CA TRP A 192 14.16 10.64 -9.14
C TRP A 192 15.42 11.30 -8.55
N THR A 193 16.57 11.19 -9.22
CA THR A 193 17.78 11.89 -8.78
C THR A 193 17.56 13.40 -8.75
N LYS A 194 16.99 13.98 -9.81
CA LYS A 194 16.65 15.42 -9.84
C LYS A 194 15.70 15.83 -8.69
N ILE A 195 14.70 15.01 -8.36
CA ILE A 195 13.79 15.23 -7.23
C ILE A 195 14.56 15.25 -5.91
N VAL A 196 15.43 14.26 -5.70
CA VAL A 196 16.23 14.17 -4.47
C VAL A 196 17.14 15.38 -4.33
N ASP A 197 17.76 15.82 -5.43
CA ASP A 197 18.60 17.02 -5.45
C ASP A 197 17.78 18.27 -5.08
N PHE A 198 16.62 18.46 -5.73
CA PHE A 198 15.71 19.58 -5.45
C PHE A 198 15.23 19.63 -4.00
N VAL A 199 14.82 18.47 -3.45
CA VAL A 199 14.36 18.36 -2.06
C VAL A 199 15.51 18.61 -1.09
N SER A 200 16.71 18.07 -1.37
CA SER A 200 17.89 18.26 -0.52
C SER A 200 18.31 19.72 -0.49
N GLU A 201 18.33 20.40 -1.63
CA GLU A 201 18.61 21.84 -1.71
C GLU A 201 17.59 22.67 -0.90
N SER A 202 16.32 22.29 -0.94
CA SER A 202 15.26 22.95 -0.15
C SER A 202 15.39 22.70 1.36
N GLN A 203 16.10 21.66 1.77
CA GLN A 203 16.35 21.33 3.18
C GLN A 203 17.63 21.97 3.74
N ILE A 204 18.56 22.39 2.89
CA ILE A 204 19.80 23.06 3.34
C ILE A 204 19.48 24.50 3.73
N ARG A 205 19.44 24.78 5.04
CA ARG A 205 19.22 26.14 5.58
C ARG A 205 20.47 26.75 6.19
N SER A 206 21.46 25.92 6.50
CA SER A 206 22.74 26.30 7.09
C SER A 206 23.88 25.42 6.57
N ASP A 207 25.13 25.85 6.82
CA ASP A 207 26.31 25.05 6.51
C ASP A 207 26.33 23.73 7.31
N GLU A 208 25.73 23.70 8.51
CA GLU A 208 25.56 22.49 9.33
C GLU A 208 24.58 21.49 8.69
N ASP A 209 23.45 21.96 8.13
CA ASP A 209 22.49 21.11 7.40
C ASP A 209 23.13 20.51 6.14
N ARG A 210 23.96 21.31 5.47
CA ARG A 210 24.72 20.88 4.29
C ARG A 210 25.72 19.79 4.63
N GLU A 211 26.45 19.93 5.72
CA GLU A 211 27.38 18.91 6.22
C GLU A 211 26.61 17.64 6.61
N TYR A 212 25.49 17.76 7.33
CA TYR A 212 24.67 16.61 7.73
C TYR A 212 24.08 15.82 6.55
N LEU A 213 23.58 16.51 5.51
CA LEU A 213 22.95 15.89 4.35
C LEU A 213 23.95 15.31 3.33
N LEU A 214 25.18 15.85 3.27
CA LEU A 214 26.22 15.44 2.31
C LEU A 214 27.32 14.57 2.93
N ASP A 215 27.29 14.30 4.24
CA ASP A 215 28.23 13.39 4.88
C ASP A 215 28.06 11.97 4.33
N GLU A 216 29.12 11.43 3.69
CA GLU A 216 29.14 10.09 3.10
C GLU A 216 28.87 8.99 4.16
N GLU A 217 29.11 9.25 5.45
CA GLU A 217 28.74 8.33 6.53
C GLU A 217 27.21 8.29 6.79
N ASN A 218 26.50 9.37 6.43
CA ASN A 218 25.04 9.54 6.55
C ASN A 218 24.24 9.01 5.35
N GLU A 219 24.86 8.41 4.33
CA GLU A 219 24.15 7.50 3.40
C GLU A 219 23.42 6.36 4.15
N ARG A 220 23.76 6.15 5.43
CA ARG A 220 23.05 5.27 6.37
C ARG A 220 21.67 5.79 6.80
N GLY A 221 21.34 7.06 6.62
CA GLY A 221 20.00 7.62 6.86
C GLY A 221 18.94 6.99 5.94
N TYR A 222 19.29 6.78 4.66
CA TYR A 222 18.47 6.00 3.72
C TYR A 222 18.30 4.53 4.15
N LYS A 223 19.26 3.98 4.91
CA LYS A 223 19.14 2.61 5.48
C LYS A 223 18.21 2.55 6.69
N HIS A 224 17.87 3.67 7.34
CA HIS A 224 16.99 3.63 8.51
C HIS A 224 15.54 3.31 8.13
N PHE A 225 15.08 3.80 6.96
CA PHE A 225 13.79 3.43 6.39
C PHE A 225 13.73 1.96 5.93
N GLN A 226 14.87 1.41 5.46
CA GLN A 226 14.97 -0.01 5.11
C GLN A 226 15.01 -0.93 6.34
N ARG A 227 15.63 -0.50 7.44
CA ARG A 227 15.77 -1.29 8.67
C ARG A 227 14.42 -1.56 9.36
N GLN A 228 13.47 -0.61 9.28
CA GLN A 228 12.10 -0.82 9.77
C GLN A 228 11.33 -1.90 8.99
N ARG A 229 11.73 -2.22 7.75
CA ARG A 229 11.13 -3.33 6.98
C ARG A 229 11.77 -4.68 7.30
N THR A 230 13.07 -4.74 7.57
CA THR A 230 13.77 -5.99 7.88
C THR A 230 13.51 -6.47 9.31
N ASP A 231 13.39 -5.55 10.27
CA ASP A 231 13.20 -5.89 11.69
C ASP A 231 11.75 -6.32 12.03
N ARG A 232 10.83 -6.22 11.06
CA ARG A 232 9.45 -6.76 11.14
C ARG A 232 9.28 -8.11 10.42
N ALA A 233 10.35 -8.64 9.81
CA ALA A 233 10.34 -9.88 9.05
C ALA A 233 11.13 -11.03 9.71
N SER A 234 11.55 -10.86 10.98
CA SER A 234 12.17 -11.90 11.83
C SER A 234 11.23 -12.32 12.94
#